data_AF-A0A521PVS3-F1
#
_entry.id   AF-A0A521PVS3-F1
#
_cell.length_a   1.000
_cell.length_b   1.000
_cell.length_c   1.000
_cell.angle_alpha   90.00
_cell.angle_beta   90.00
_cell.angle_gamma   90.00
#
_symmetry.space_group_name_H-M   'P 1'
#
loop_
_entity.id
_entity.type
_entity.pdbx_description
1 polymer ?
#
loop_
_entity_poly.entity_id
_entity_poly.type
_entity_poly.pdbx_seq_one_letter_code
_entity_poly.pdbx_strand_id
1 'polypeptide(L)'
;MKTTIGDRSRSASMTSFTKDILPKFRPEDIGCMRSMGVRFADPNWMTDPGGDADYPDYANARRVFAKLQDGSMPPDGAWSSEWLAAYEAWIADGFNP
;
A
#
# COMPACT_ATOMS: atom_id res chain seq x y z
N MET A 1 -22.28 -25.27 -27.02
CA MET A 1 -22.08 -24.11 -26.12
C MET A 1 -20.74 -24.30 -25.43
N LYS A 2 -19.72 -23.52 -25.80
CA LYS A 2 -18.41 -23.50 -25.12
C LYS A 2 -18.31 -22.14 -24.45
N THR A 3 -18.36 -22.14 -23.13
CA THR A 3 -18.15 -20.95 -22.31
C THR A 3 -16.67 -20.61 -22.35
N THR A 4 -16.29 -19.61 -23.15
CA THR A 4 -14.97 -19.00 -23.06
C THR A 4 -15.02 -17.98 -21.93
N ILE A 5 -14.37 -18.30 -20.82
CA ILE A 5 -14.00 -17.31 -19.80
C ILE A 5 -12.97 -16.41 -20.48
N GLY A 6 -13.43 -15.21 -20.84
CA GLY A 6 -12.55 -14.15 -21.33
C GLY A 6 -11.62 -13.74 -20.20
N ASP A 7 -10.36 -14.13 -20.37
CA ASP A 7 -9.20 -13.63 -19.67
C ASP A 7 -9.30 -12.10 -19.46
N ARG A 8 -9.43 -11.66 -18.21
CA ARG A 8 -9.13 -10.26 -17.87
C ARG A 8 -7.62 -10.09 -17.90
N SER A 9 -7.08 -9.99 -19.10
CA SER A 9 -5.87 -9.22 -19.34
C SER A 9 -6.17 -7.77 -18.96
N ARG A 10 -6.08 -7.46 -17.67
CA ARG A 10 -5.86 -6.09 -17.22
C ARG A 10 -4.44 -5.79 -17.73
N SER A 11 -4.29 -4.93 -18.71
CA SER A 11 -2.99 -4.34 -19.03
C SER A 11 -2.51 -3.66 -17.74
N ALA A 12 -1.75 -4.40 -16.93
CA ALA A 12 -1.28 -3.99 -15.64
C ALA A 12 -0.15 -3.00 -15.91
N SER A 13 -0.49 -1.71 -15.97
CA SER A 13 0.47 -0.70 -15.56
C SER A 13 0.91 -1.11 -14.15
N MET A 14 2.10 -1.71 -14.02
CA MET A 14 2.58 -2.21 -12.75
C MET A 14 2.56 -1.06 -11.75
N THR A 15 1.69 -1.18 -10.75
CA THR A 15 1.55 -0.17 -9.71
C THR A 15 2.88 -0.11 -8.95
N SER A 16 3.37 1.08 -8.65
CA SER A 16 4.67 1.31 -8.03
C SER A 16 4.49 2.15 -6.78
N PHE A 17 5.24 1.85 -5.72
CA PHE A 17 5.14 2.56 -4.46
C PHE A 17 5.41 4.06 -4.66
N THR A 18 6.54 4.40 -5.28
CA THR A 18 6.97 5.79 -5.46
C THR A 18 6.01 6.60 -6.33
N LYS A 19 5.38 5.97 -7.34
CA LYS A 19 4.50 6.67 -8.27
C LYS A 19 3.05 6.76 -7.80
N ASP A 20 2.53 5.67 -7.25
CA ASP A 20 1.09 5.51 -7.05
C ASP A 20 0.68 5.61 -5.59
N ILE A 21 1.57 5.25 -4.65
CA ILE A 21 1.25 5.16 -3.22
C ILE A 21 1.85 6.33 -2.43
N LEU A 22 3.14 6.60 -2.60
CA LEU A 22 3.85 7.66 -1.88
C LEU A 22 3.17 9.03 -1.99
N PRO A 23 2.69 9.50 -3.17
CA PRO A 23 2.06 10.81 -3.29
C PRO A 23 0.74 10.97 -2.53
N LYS A 24 0.14 9.86 -2.04
CA LYS A 24 -1.10 9.89 -1.24
C LYS A 24 -0.84 10.18 0.24
N PHE A 25 0.39 9.99 0.71
CA PHE A 25 0.77 10.40 2.07
C PHE A 25 1.09 11.90 2.07
N ARG A 26 0.39 12.66 2.91
CA ARG A 26 0.63 14.09 3.03
C ARG A 26 1.91 14.35 3.83
N PRO A 27 2.57 15.50 3.64
CA PRO A 27 3.74 15.87 4.44
C PRO A 27 3.49 15.78 5.96
N GLU A 28 2.29 16.11 6.41
CA GLU A 28 1.86 16.03 7.82
C GLU A 28 1.83 14.57 8.31
N ASP A 29 1.28 13.66 7.51
CA ASP A 29 1.21 12.22 7.82
C ASP A 29 2.64 11.66 7.97
N ILE A 30 3.52 11.99 7.02
CA ILE A 30 4.93 11.58 7.03
C ILE A 30 5.64 12.11 8.27
N GLY A 31 5.44 13.38 8.60
CA GLY A 31 6.07 14.04 9.76
C GLY A 31 5.63 13.43 11.08
N CYS A 32 4.33 13.19 11.24
CA CYS A 32 3.74 12.59 12.44
C CYS A 32 4.28 11.17 12.66
N MET A 33 4.19 10.32 11.63
CA MET A 33 4.52 8.91 11.73
C MET A 33 6.02 8.63 11.84
N ARG A 34 6.87 9.50 11.28
CA ARG A 34 8.32 9.40 11.42
C ARG A 34 8.77 9.41 12.89
N SER A 35 8.11 10.21 13.73
CA SER A 35 8.43 10.28 15.17
C SER A 35 8.14 8.96 15.92
N MET A 36 7.25 8.14 15.37
CA MET A 36 6.87 6.81 15.86
C MET A 36 7.67 5.68 15.19
N GLY A 37 8.68 6.01 14.38
CA GLY A 37 9.52 5.03 13.68
C GLY A 37 8.94 4.48 12.38
N VAL A 38 7.79 4.99 11.93
CA VAL A 38 7.12 4.58 10.68
C VAL A 38 7.59 5.50 9.53
N ARG A 39 8.07 4.91 8.42
CA ARG A 39 8.80 5.66 7.37
C ARG A 39 8.05 5.69 6.04
N PHE A 40 6.93 6.40 5.96
CA PHE A 40 6.13 6.51 4.73
C PHE A 40 6.89 7.09 3.52
N ALA A 41 7.90 7.93 3.74
CA ALA A 41 8.65 8.54 2.65
C ALA A 41 9.89 7.73 2.23
N ASP A 42 10.09 6.53 2.77
CA ASP A 42 11.26 5.69 2.51
C ASP A 42 10.83 4.44 1.72
N PRO A 43 11.08 4.41 0.39
CA PRO A 43 10.76 3.25 -0.43
C PRO A 43 11.41 1.97 0.09
N ASN A 44 12.66 2.03 0.57
CA ASN A 44 13.34 0.83 1.07
C ASN A 44 12.68 0.26 2.32
N TRP A 45 12.13 1.13 3.18
CA TRP A 45 11.39 0.68 4.36
C TRP A 45 10.02 0.11 3.99
N MET A 46 9.32 0.75 3.05
CA MET A 46 8.02 0.30 2.56
C MET A 46 8.09 -0.98 1.74
N THR A 47 9.19 -1.22 1.02
CA THR A 47 9.43 -2.43 0.22
C THR A 47 10.40 -3.40 0.89
N ASP A 48 10.67 -3.27 2.18
CA ASP A 48 11.50 -4.23 2.92
C ASP A 48 10.79 -5.59 2.93
N PRO A 49 11.39 -6.67 2.37
CA PRO A 49 10.73 -7.98 2.30
C PRO A 49 10.61 -8.66 3.68
N GLY A 50 11.21 -8.09 4.72
CA GLY A 50 11.15 -8.61 6.09
C GLY A 50 9.72 -8.82 6.61
N GLY A 51 9.57 -9.89 7.39
CA GLY A 51 8.34 -10.24 8.09
C GLY A 51 8.46 -10.10 9.61
N ASP A 52 7.32 -10.25 10.29
CA ASP A 52 7.17 -10.39 11.73
C ASP A 52 6.09 -11.45 12.06
N ALA A 53 5.66 -11.50 13.33
CA ALA A 53 4.70 -12.50 13.81
C ALA A 53 3.29 -12.33 13.21
N ASP A 54 2.90 -11.13 12.81
CA ASP A 54 1.58 -10.83 12.25
C ASP A 54 1.59 -10.91 10.72
N TYR A 55 2.71 -10.50 10.11
CA TYR A 55 2.89 -10.41 8.67
C TYR A 55 4.19 -11.09 8.25
N PRO A 56 4.14 -12.27 7.60
CA PRO A 56 5.35 -13.06 7.31
C PRO A 56 6.28 -12.45 6.25
N ASP A 57 5.81 -11.46 5.49
CA ASP A 57 6.53 -10.74 4.45
C ASP A 57 6.05 -9.28 4.37
N TYR A 58 6.94 -8.38 3.96
CA TYR A 58 6.62 -6.96 3.75
C TYR A 58 5.80 -6.33 4.89
N ALA A 59 6.18 -6.65 6.13
CA ALA A 59 5.35 -6.38 7.31
C ALA A 59 5.05 -4.89 7.49
N ASN A 60 5.98 -4.03 7.10
CA ASN A 60 5.83 -2.58 7.13
C ASN A 60 4.65 -2.12 6.27
N ALA A 61 4.65 -2.47 4.98
CA ALA A 61 3.57 -2.13 4.05
C ALA A 61 2.22 -2.70 4.50
N ARG A 62 2.19 -3.97 4.90
CA ARG A 62 0.94 -4.64 5.29
C ARG A 62 0.31 -4.01 6.54
N ARG A 63 1.12 -3.68 7.55
CA ARG A 63 0.66 -2.98 8.76
C ARG A 63 0.11 -1.60 8.44
N VAL A 64 0.76 -0.86 7.54
CA VAL A 64 0.28 0.45 7.09
C VAL A 64 -1.06 0.31 6.38
N PHE A 65 -1.18 -0.65 5.46
CA PHE A 65 -2.44 -0.91 4.76
C PHE A 65 -3.58 -1.26 5.72
N ALA A 66 -3.33 -2.10 6.74
CA ALA A 66 -4.33 -2.44 7.74
C ALA A 66 -4.85 -1.20 8.50
N LYS A 67 -3.98 -0.24 8.81
CA LYS A 67 -4.36 1.04 9.47
C LYS A 67 -5.07 2.03 8.55
N LEU A 68 -4.78 1.98 7.26
CA LEU A 68 -5.52 2.77 6.28
C LEU A 68 -6.91 2.18 6.04
N GLN A 69 -7.00 0.85 5.98
CA GLN A 69 -8.25 0.12 5.74
C GLN A 69 -9.20 0.19 6.94
N ASP A 70 -8.68 0.16 8.17
CA ASP A 70 -9.50 0.31 9.39
C ASP A 70 -9.99 1.76 9.62
N GLY A 71 -9.51 2.72 8.83
CA GLY A 71 -9.89 4.12 8.89
C GLY A 71 -9.33 4.89 10.09
N SER A 72 -8.44 4.29 10.89
CA SER A 72 -7.77 4.97 12.01
C SER A 72 -6.69 5.94 11.55
N MET A 73 -6.29 5.88 10.28
CA MET A 73 -5.31 6.79 9.70
C MET A 73 -5.73 7.31 8.30
N PRO A 74 -5.54 8.61 8.03
CA PRO A 74 -5.14 9.65 8.98
C PRO A 74 -6.31 10.07 9.92
N PRO A 75 -6.01 10.64 11.11
CA PRO A 75 -7.02 10.94 12.13
C PRO A 75 -8.04 12.00 11.73
N ASP A 76 -7.72 12.81 10.72
CA ASP A 76 -8.57 13.86 10.17
C ASP A 76 -9.37 13.43 8.92
N GLY A 77 -9.28 12.16 8.52
CA GLY A 77 -10.15 11.59 7.50
C GLY A 77 -9.56 10.35 6.83
N ALA A 78 -10.30 9.25 6.83
CA ALA A 78 -9.89 8.00 6.19
C ALA A 78 -9.57 8.18 4.69
N TRP A 79 -8.66 7.35 4.18
CA TRP A 79 -8.39 7.28 2.74
C TRP A 79 -9.65 6.90 1.95
N SER A 80 -9.74 7.41 0.72
CA SER A 80 -10.82 7.02 -0.19
C SER A 80 -10.71 5.56 -0.60
N SER A 81 -11.83 4.95 -0.99
CA SER A 81 -11.86 3.57 -1.50
C SER A 81 -10.97 3.36 -2.72
N GLU A 82 -10.83 4.38 -3.57
CA GLU A 82 -9.94 4.35 -4.73
C GLU A 82 -8.47 4.27 -4.31
N TRP A 83 -8.06 5.02 -3.28
CA TRP A 83 -6.68 4.99 -2.79
C TRP A 83 -6.36 3.68 -2.10
N LEU A 84 -7.31 3.12 -1.34
CA LEU A 84 -7.17 1.79 -0.75
C LEU A 84 -7.05 0.71 -1.85
N ALA A 85 -7.85 0.80 -2.91
CA ALA A 85 -7.76 -0.13 -4.05
C ALA A 85 -6.42 -0.03 -4.80
N ALA A 86 -5.85 1.17 -4.92
CA ALA A 86 -4.51 1.36 -5.49
C ALA A 86 -3.42 0.71 -4.62
N TYR A 87 -3.52 0.85 -3.30
CA TYR A 87 -2.61 0.20 -2.36
C TYR A 87 -2.73 -1.32 -2.42
N GLU A 88 -3.95 -1.86 -2.42
CA GLU A 88 -4.20 -3.30 -2.53
C GLU A 88 -3.64 -3.86 -3.84
N ALA A 89 -3.82 -3.14 -4.96
CA ALA A 89 -3.23 -3.52 -6.25
C ALA A 89 -1.70 -3.54 -6.20
N TRP A 90 -1.06 -2.54 -5.58
CA TRP A 90 0.39 -2.52 -5.40
C TRP A 90 0.93 -3.71 -4.56
N ILE A 91 0.22 -4.09 -3.49
CA ILE A 91 0.54 -5.30 -2.73
C ILE A 91 0.41 -6.55 -3.62
N ALA A 92 -0.67 -6.65 -4.38
CA ALA A 92 -0.91 -7.78 -5.29
C ALA A 92 0.11 -7.86 -6.45
N ASP A 93 0.62 -6.72 -6.88
CA ASP A 93 1.67 -6.57 -7.91
C ASP A 93 3.08 -6.86 -7.34
N GLY A 94 3.21 -7.23 -6.07
CA GLY A 94 4.46 -7.70 -5.46
C GLY A 94 5.35 -6.59 -4.90
N PHE A 95 4.76 -5.50 -4.39
CA PHE A 95 5.46 -4.44 -3.66
C PHE A 95 6.54 -3.71 -4.48
N ASN A 96 6.28 -3.50 -5.78
CA ASN A 96 7.19 -2.81 -6.68
C ASN A 96 7.54 -1.38 -6.17
N PRO A 97 8.82 -0.97 -6.05
CA PRO A 97 9.22 0.31 -5.49
C PRO A 97 8.73 1.56 -6.25
#